data_AF-A0A558ADH3-F1
#
_entry.id   AF-A0A558ADH3-F1
#
_cell.length_a   1.000
_cell.length_b   1.000
_cell.length_c   1.000
_cell.angle_alpha   90.00
_cell.angle_beta   90.00
_cell.angle_gamma   90.00
#
_symmetry.space_group_name_H-M   'P 1'
#
loop_
_entity.id
_entity.type
_entity.pdbx_description
1 polymer ?
#
loop_
_entity_poly.entity_id
_entity_poly.type
_entity_poly.pdbx_seq_one_letter_code
_entity_poly.pdbx_strand_id
1 'polypeptide(L)' 'MDEFDSGGDPVCWLSRVCPECGLLAEQEQAKTCARCGAPLPKADDER' A
#
# COMPACT_ATOMS: atom_id res chain seq x y z
N MET A 1 9.90 -30.20 -12.63
CA MET A 1 9.68 -29.52 -11.35
C MET A 1 9.46 -28.07 -11.67
N ASP A 2 8.23 -27.64 -11.46
CA ASP A 2 7.65 -26.44 -12.02
C ASP A 2 8.02 -25.20 -11.20
N GLU A 3 8.84 -24.33 -11.78
CA GLU A 3 9.24 -23.01 -11.27
C GLU A 3 8.15 -21.96 -11.54
N PHE A 4 6.93 -22.20 -11.08
CA PHE A 4 5.93 -21.14 -10.98
C PHE A 4 6.20 -20.35 -9.68
N ASP A 5 7.29 -19.60 -9.68
CA ASP A 5 7.41 -18.40 -8.84
C ASP A 5 6.39 -17.40 -9.37
N SER A 6 5.12 -17.65 -9.04
CA SER A 6 4.08 -16.64 -9.08
C SER A 6 4.43 -15.68 -7.95
N GLY A 7 5.39 -14.80 -8.21
CA GLY A 7 5.68 -13.62 -7.40
C GLY A 7 4.37 -12.86 -7.25
N GLY A 8 3.66 -13.14 -6.15
CA GLY A 8 2.33 -12.65 -5.87
C GLY A 8 2.36 -11.12 -5.82
N ASP A 9 1.86 -10.54 -6.91
CA ASP A 9 1.50 -9.16 -7.17
C ASP A 9 2.33 -8.07 -6.46
N PRO A 10 3.29 -7.43 -7.16
CA PRO A 10 4.07 -6.31 -6.62
C PRO A 10 3.25 -5.01 -6.44
N VAL A 11 1.92 -5.08 -6.30
CA VAL A 11 1.05 -3.90 -6.24
C VAL A 11 0.29 -3.78 -4.91
N CYS A 12 0.16 -4.85 -4.11
CA CYS A 12 -0.62 -4.79 -2.86
C CYS A 12 0.00 -3.86 -1.77
N TRP A 13 1.32 -3.70 -1.78
CA TRP A 13 2.07 -2.71 -1.00
C TRP A 13 2.15 -1.29 -1.62
N LEU A 14 1.98 -1.14 -2.95
CA LEU A 14 2.05 0.17 -3.62
C LEU A 14 0.81 1.01 -3.30
N SER A 15 -0.33 0.35 -3.15
CA SER A 15 -1.60 0.95 -2.68
C SER A 15 -1.49 1.55 -1.27
N ARG A 16 -0.44 1.22 -0.51
CA ARG A 16 -0.19 1.74 0.85
C ARG A 16 0.77 2.93 0.85
N VAL A 17 1.28 3.35 -0.31
CA VAL A 17 2.22 4.46 -0.43
C VAL A 17 1.47 5.78 -0.59
N CYS A 18 1.85 6.77 0.20
CA CYS A 18 1.32 8.12 0.08
C CYS A 18 1.74 8.73 -1.28
N PRO A 19 0.80 9.18 -2.12
CA PRO A 19 1.13 9.75 -3.43
C PRO A 19 1.86 11.10 -3.33
N GLU A 20 1.69 11.82 -2.23
CA GLU A 20 2.30 13.15 -2.04
C GLU A 20 3.78 13.06 -1.61
N CYS A 21 4.10 12.15 -0.70
CA CYS A 21 5.44 12.09 -0.07
C CYS A 21 6.18 10.76 -0.26
N GLY A 22 5.53 9.76 -0.85
CA GLY A 22 6.08 8.42 -1.02
C GLY A 22 6.22 7.61 0.27
N LEU A 23 5.64 8.05 1.39
CA LEU A 23 5.69 7.30 2.64
C LEU A 23 4.81 6.06 2.55
N LEU A 24 5.37 4.90 2.86
CA LEU A 24 4.61 3.67 3.08
C LEU A 24 3.88 3.76 4.42
N ALA A 25 2.57 3.64 4.41
CA ALA A 25 1.78 3.54 5.63
C ALA A 25 2.10 2.22 6.34
N GLU A 26 2.62 2.29 7.58
CA GLU A 26 2.88 1.11 8.40
C GLU A 26 1.59 0.40 8.84
N GLN A 27 0.52 1.18 9.02
CA GLN A 27 -0.82 0.69 9.34
C GLN A 27 -1.66 0.66 8.06
N GLU A 28 -2.16 -0.51 7.69
CA GLU A 28 -3.06 -0.72 6.54
C GLU A 28 -4.32 0.17 6.59
N GLN A 29 -4.79 0.46 7.80
CA GLN A 29 -5.98 1.26 8.10
C GLN A 29 -5.68 2.73 8.44
N ALA A 30 -4.47 3.20 8.14
CA ALA A 30 -4.12 4.61 8.28
C ALA A 30 -4.94 5.47 7.30
N LYS A 31 -5.67 6.45 7.84
CA LYS A 31 -6.45 7.41 7.04
C LYS A 31 -5.63 8.62 6.59
N THR A 32 -4.53 8.90 7.28
CA THR A 32 -3.66 10.05 7.05
C THR A 32 -2.20 9.64 7.16
N CYS A 33 -1.36 10.31 6.38
CA CYS A 33 0.08 10.07 6.37
C CYS A 33 0.74 10.63 7.63
N ALA A 34 1.51 9.81 8.36
CA ALA A 34 2.23 10.25 9.55
C ALA A 34 3.38 11.25 9.26
N ARG A 35 3.83 11.35 8.00
CA ARG A 35 4.92 12.23 7.60
C ARG A 35 4.44 13.61 7.16
N CYS A 36 3.46 13.66 6.25
CA CYS A 36 2.98 14.93 5.68
C CYS A 36 1.57 15.34 6.16
N GLY A 37 0.81 14.43 6.79
CA GLY A 37 -0.57 14.68 7.21
C GLY A 37 -1.62 14.60 6.10
N ALA A 38 -1.22 14.34 4.84
CA ALA A 38 -2.15 14.19 3.73
C ALA A 38 -3.07 12.97 3.91
N PRO A 39 -4.32 13.01 3.41
CA PRO A 39 -5.21 11.85 3.43
C PRO A 39 -4.65 10.72 2.56
N LEU A 40 -4.61 9.50 3.10
CA LEU A 40 -4.18 8.32 2.36
C LEU A 40 -5.37 7.73 1.57
N PRO A 41 -5.15 7.21 0.35
CA PRO A 41 -6.17 6.42 -0.33
C PRO A 41 -6.47 5.17 0.53
N LYS A 42 -7.75 4.89 0.78
CA LYS A 42 -8.15 3.70 1.56
C LYS A 42 -7.58 2.45 0.88
N ALA A 43 -6.74 1.71 1.59
CA ALA A 43 -6.21 0.43 1.14
C ALA A 43 -7.25 -0.72 1.25
N ASP A 44 -8.46 -0.43 1.71
CA ASP A 44 -9.58 -1.36 1.76
C ASP A 44 -10.56 -1.06 0.63
N ASP A 45 -10.35 -1.72 -0.51
CA ASP A 45 -11.45 -2.07 -1.40
C ASP A 45 -11.22 -3.46 -1.97
N GLU A 46 -11.31 -4.50 -1.14
CA GLU A 46 -11.53 -5.87 -1.64
C GLU A 46 -12.38 -6.65 -0.60
N ARG A 47 -13.70 -6.45 -0.68
CA ARG A 47 -14.73 -7.29 -0.05
C ARG A 47 -15.14 -8.40 -1.00
#